data_AF-A0A0N4VHE9-F1
#
_entry.id   AF-A0A0N4VHE9-F1
#
_cell.length_a   1.000
_cell.length_b   1.000
_cell.length_c   1.000
_cell.angle_alpha   90.00
_cell.angle_beta   90.00
_cell.angle_gamma   90.00
#
_symmetry.space_group_name_H-M   'P 1'
#
loop_
_entity.id
_entity.type
_entity.pdbx_description
1 polymer ?
#
loop_
_entity_poly.entity_id
_entity_poly.type
_entity_poly.pdbx_seq_one_letter_code
_entity_poly.pdbx_strand_id
1 'polypeptide(L)'
;MDNASAKIAVVEQKTVSISLSDAEHQLEKLENAEEESGVLGWLQKRVNNSSFLSKVADKAKTSMDSVLTTLDPGMKDFLKREGSIDIVIASDNMRVVTAIADGFRKVFTTVTHRGMGTPGATHLHSQIVGYSMALKYMNERITLLRASGLATPKSAVVVFQPFLHEIEGEWYDSAVIGVQKNTAIIHVFTQPVQVDSAVVNLLKNNCSKDSPAGTFGKTVGEAYAEVYGIDADDWQLTRYSVSSSELYRTSAAMVAHCFKEKYSRP
;
A
#
# COMPACT_ATOMS: atom_id res chain seq x y z
N MET A 1 -63.63 -25.95 18.89
CA MET A 1 -63.08 -27.08 18.13
C MET A 1 -61.64 -27.26 18.58
N ASP A 2 -61.42 -28.28 19.38
CA ASP A 2 -60.28 -29.22 19.45
C ASP A 2 -58.98 -28.84 18.72
N ASN A 3 -57.76 -29.14 19.18
CA ASN A 3 -57.21 -29.71 20.41
C ASN A 3 -55.67 -29.66 20.22
N ALA A 4 -54.92 -30.03 21.27
CA ALA A 4 -53.50 -30.42 21.29
C ALA A 4 -52.46 -29.32 21.56
N SER A 5 -52.13 -29.18 22.84
CA SER A 5 -50.78 -28.78 23.28
C SER A 5 -50.17 -29.92 24.09
N ALA A 6 -49.13 -30.54 23.52
CA ALA A 6 -48.30 -31.55 24.14
C ALA A 6 -47.15 -30.89 24.92
N LYS A 7 -46.90 -31.38 26.14
CA LYS A 7 -45.79 -31.03 27.01
C LYS A 7 -44.46 -31.53 26.43
N ILE A 8 -43.41 -30.72 26.46
CA ILE A 8 -42.01 -31.19 26.43
C ILE A 8 -41.18 -30.38 27.44
N ALA A 9 -40.29 -31.11 28.11
CA ALA A 9 -39.62 -30.80 29.37
C ALA A 9 -38.58 -29.67 29.32
N VAL A 10 -38.47 -28.98 30.44
CA VAL A 10 -37.45 -27.97 30.76
C VAL A 10 -36.11 -28.67 31.00
N VAL A 11 -35.09 -28.28 30.23
CA VAL A 11 -33.69 -28.65 30.49
C VAL A 11 -33.05 -27.50 31.26
N GLU A 12 -32.56 -27.82 32.46
CA GLU A 12 -31.90 -26.93 33.39
C GLU A 12 -30.46 -26.63 32.92
N GLN A 13 -30.21 -25.41 32.45
CA GLN A 13 -28.84 -24.94 32.18
C GLN A 13 -28.30 -24.22 33.41
N LYS A 14 -27.36 -24.90 34.08
CA LYS A 14 -26.63 -24.42 35.25
C LYS A 14 -25.65 -23.31 34.85
N THR A 15 -25.98 -22.06 35.16
CA THR A 15 -25.08 -20.91 35.06
C THR A 15 -24.03 -21.01 36.17
N VAL A 16 -22.76 -21.16 35.82
CA VAL A 16 -21.64 -21.11 36.77
C VAL A 16 -21.06 -19.70 36.74
N SER A 17 -21.35 -18.92 37.78
CA SER A 17 -20.70 -17.64 38.06
C SER A 17 -19.28 -17.88 38.58
N ILE A 18 -18.26 -17.45 37.82
CA ILE A 18 -16.87 -17.47 38.29
C ILE A 18 -16.63 -16.15 39.03
N SER A 19 -16.33 -16.25 40.33
CA SER A 19 -15.95 -15.12 41.17
C SER A 19 -14.58 -14.59 40.73
N LEU A 20 -14.47 -13.27 40.52
CA LEU A 20 -13.21 -12.61 40.13
C LEU A 20 -12.07 -12.77 41.17
N SER A 21 -12.39 -13.17 42.40
CA SER A 21 -11.40 -13.39 43.47
C SER A 21 -10.46 -14.57 43.25
N ASP A 22 -10.84 -15.55 42.42
CA ASP A 22 -10.07 -16.80 42.25
C ASP A 22 -9.07 -16.72 41.09
N ALA A 23 -9.22 -15.73 40.20
CA ALA A 23 -8.29 -15.46 39.11
C ALA A 23 -7.10 -14.61 39.58
N GLU A 24 -7.32 -13.70 40.53
CA GLU A 24 -6.29 -12.80 41.04
C GLU A 24 -5.27 -13.54 41.93
N HIS A 25 -5.70 -14.53 42.72
CA HIS A 25 -4.80 -15.39 43.50
C HIS A 25 -3.99 -16.42 42.69
N GLN A 26 -4.33 -16.66 41.42
CA GLN A 26 -3.57 -17.55 40.53
C GLN A 26 -2.52 -16.80 39.70
N LEU A 27 -2.70 -15.50 39.46
CA LEU A 27 -1.72 -14.64 38.78
C LEU A 27 -0.52 -14.30 39.70
N GLU A 28 -0.77 -14.05 40.99
CA GLU A 28 0.28 -13.75 41.98
C GLU A 28 1.17 -14.99 42.30
N LYS A 29 0.69 -16.19 41.99
CA LYS A 29 1.42 -17.46 42.17
C LYS A 29 2.26 -17.87 40.96
N LEU A 30 2.10 -17.18 39.83
CA LEU A 30 2.89 -17.39 38.60
C LEU A 30 4.06 -16.40 38.46
N GLU A 31 4.06 -15.31 39.22
CA GLU A 31 5.13 -14.28 39.19
C GLU A 31 6.30 -14.60 40.14
N ASN A 32 6.16 -15.59 41.04
CA ASN A 32 7.19 -15.99 42.01
C ASN A 32 7.90 -17.33 41.69
N ALA A 33 7.94 -17.74 40.42
CA ALA A 33 8.61 -18.97 39.99
C ALA A 33 9.46 -18.80 38.71
N GLU A 34 10.17 -17.66 38.60
CA GLU A 34 11.18 -17.44 37.56
C GLU A 34 12.54 -17.04 38.15
N GLU A 35 13.19 -17.97 38.85
CA GLU A 35 14.65 -18.06 38.85
C GLU A 35 15.03 -19.54 38.70
N GLU A 36 15.94 -19.81 37.76
CA GLU A 36 16.51 -21.12 37.42
C GLU A 36 15.58 -22.16 36.75
N SER A 37 15.46 -22.08 35.42
CA SER A 37 15.74 -23.20 34.49
C SER A 37 15.08 -23.02 33.12
N GLY A 38 15.90 -22.68 32.13
CA GLY A 38 15.84 -23.26 30.79
C GLY A 38 14.60 -22.97 29.92
N VAL A 39 14.77 -21.98 29.03
CA VAL A 39 14.02 -21.76 27.77
C VAL A 39 13.99 -22.95 26.80
N LEU A 40 14.38 -24.15 27.22
CA LEU A 40 14.28 -25.42 26.50
C LEU A 40 13.03 -26.22 26.90
N GLY A 41 12.38 -25.89 28.03
CA GLY A 41 11.20 -26.62 28.52
C GLY A 41 9.89 -26.36 27.75
N TRP A 42 9.72 -25.16 27.17
CA TRP A 42 8.50 -24.80 26.43
C TRP A 42 8.40 -25.50 25.06
N LEU A 43 9.54 -25.80 24.42
CA LEU A 43 9.60 -26.56 23.16
C LEU A 43 9.36 -28.06 23.38
N GLN A 44 9.92 -28.65 24.44
CA GLN A 44 9.68 -30.07 24.76
C GLN A 44 8.23 -30.35 25.20
N LYS A 45 7.58 -29.42 25.93
CA LYS A 45 6.16 -29.56 26.28
C LYS A 45 5.21 -29.44 25.08
N ARG A 46 5.63 -28.76 23.99
CA ARG A 46 4.82 -28.61 22.78
C ARG A 46 4.98 -29.80 21.80
N VAL A 47 6.07 -30.57 21.92
CA VAL A 47 6.31 -31.77 21.09
C VAL A 47 5.63 -33.03 21.66
N ASN A 48 5.41 -33.13 22.97
CA ASN A 48 4.83 -34.33 23.58
C ASN A 48 3.29 -34.41 23.59
N ASN A 49 2.56 -33.41 23.11
CA ASN A 49 1.08 -33.34 23.23
C ASN A 49 0.33 -32.99 21.93
N SER A 50 0.79 -33.47 20.76
CA SER A 50 0.00 -33.34 19.52
C SER A 50 -0.29 -34.68 18.83
N SER A 51 -1.30 -35.37 19.34
CA SER A 51 -2.02 -36.46 18.64
C SER A 51 -2.87 -35.96 17.44
N PHE A 52 -2.48 -34.83 16.83
CA PHE A 52 -3.20 -34.15 15.75
C PHE A 52 -2.35 -33.89 14.49
N LEU A 53 -1.12 -34.40 14.43
CA LEU A 53 -0.26 -34.31 13.23
C LEU A 53 -0.22 -35.59 12.38
N SER A 54 -0.97 -36.65 12.72
CA SER A 54 -1.02 -37.89 11.94
C SER A 54 -2.13 -37.95 10.87
N LYS A 55 -2.85 -36.85 10.62
CA LYS A 55 -3.87 -36.77 9.54
C LYS A 55 -3.56 -35.76 8.43
N VAL A 56 -2.34 -35.22 8.40
CA VAL A 56 -1.90 -34.27 7.35
C VAL A 56 -0.74 -34.82 6.50
N ALA A 57 -0.31 -36.06 6.73
CA ALA A 57 0.75 -36.70 5.97
C ALA A 57 0.29 -37.44 4.69
N ASP A 58 -1.03 -37.64 4.47
CA ASP A 58 -1.55 -38.40 3.32
C ASP A 58 -2.50 -37.61 2.42
N LYS A 59 -2.29 -36.31 2.25
CA LYS A 59 -2.95 -35.53 1.18
C LYS A 59 -1.98 -34.71 0.34
N ALA A 60 -0.87 -35.36 0.00
CA ALA A 60 0.12 -34.89 -0.97
C ALA A 60 0.25 -35.89 -2.12
N LYS A 61 -0.83 -36.14 -2.87
CA LYS A 61 -0.75 -36.68 -4.24
C LYS A 61 -2.11 -36.56 -4.96
N THR A 62 -2.08 -35.96 -6.16
CA THR A 62 -3.18 -35.80 -7.15
C THR A 62 -4.23 -34.75 -6.75
N SER A 63 -4.39 -33.59 -7.39
CA SER A 63 -4.35 -33.25 -8.84
C SER A 63 -3.83 -31.81 -9.01
N MET A 64 -2.74 -31.56 -9.75
CA MET A 64 -2.72 -31.23 -11.19
C MET A 64 -3.82 -30.26 -11.64
N ASP A 65 -3.59 -28.97 -11.43
CA ASP A 65 -3.72 -27.97 -12.50
C ASP A 65 -2.31 -27.44 -12.82
N SER A 66 -1.45 -28.37 -13.23
CA SER A 66 -0.31 -28.01 -14.06
C SER A 66 -0.89 -27.80 -15.45
N VAL A 67 -1.11 -26.54 -15.83
CA VAL A 67 -1.05 -26.21 -17.25
C VAL A 67 0.33 -26.67 -17.72
N LEU A 68 0.32 -27.83 -18.38
CA LEU A 68 1.46 -28.52 -18.93
C LEU A 68 1.94 -27.70 -20.13
N THR A 69 2.68 -26.62 -19.87
CA THR A 69 3.67 -26.16 -20.83
C THR A 69 4.95 -26.90 -20.47
N THR A 70 5.32 -27.86 -21.31
CA THR A 70 6.61 -28.56 -21.27
C THR A 70 7.71 -27.55 -21.52
N LEU A 71 8.08 -26.81 -20.49
CA LEU A 71 9.20 -25.89 -20.51
C LEU A 71 10.47 -26.70 -20.24
N ASP A 72 11.31 -26.80 -21.26
CA ASP A 72 12.64 -27.39 -21.21
C ASP A 72 13.41 -26.83 -19.98
N PRO A 73 14.14 -27.62 -19.18
CA PRO A 73 14.89 -27.11 -18.03
C PRO A 73 15.83 -25.93 -18.35
N GLY A 74 16.24 -25.77 -19.62
CA GLY A 74 16.99 -24.62 -20.14
C GLY A 74 16.17 -23.32 -20.34
N MET A 75 14.84 -23.34 -20.27
CA MET A 75 13.96 -22.18 -20.43
C MET A 75 13.58 -21.47 -19.12
N LYS A 76 13.95 -22.02 -17.95
CA LYS A 76 13.66 -21.40 -16.65
C LYS A 76 14.31 -20.02 -16.50
N ASP A 77 15.49 -19.82 -17.08
CA ASP A 77 16.20 -18.54 -17.02
C ASP A 77 15.73 -17.52 -18.07
N PHE A 78 15.04 -17.98 -19.12
CA PHE A 78 14.36 -17.11 -20.09
C PHE A 78 13.07 -16.53 -19.50
N LEU A 79 12.26 -17.36 -18.84
CA LEU A 79 11.02 -16.91 -18.17
C LEU A 79 11.26 -16.07 -16.91
N LYS A 80 12.40 -16.27 -16.23
CA LYS A 80 12.77 -15.47 -15.04
C LYS A 80 13.27 -14.07 -15.38
N ARG A 81 13.66 -13.80 -16.63
CA ARG A 81 14.19 -12.48 -17.05
C ARG A 81 13.18 -11.64 -17.81
N GLU A 82 12.22 -12.26 -18.51
CA GLU A 82 11.11 -11.55 -19.15
C GLU A 82 9.94 -11.37 -18.19
N GLY A 83 9.90 -10.23 -17.49
CA GLY A 83 8.70 -9.80 -16.75
C GLY A 83 8.83 -9.67 -15.23
N SER A 84 10.03 -9.81 -14.65
CA SER A 84 10.29 -9.40 -13.27
C SER A 84 10.82 -7.97 -13.19
N ILE A 85 10.34 -7.19 -12.22
CA ILE A 85 10.85 -5.85 -11.93
C ILE A 85 11.02 -5.64 -10.42
N ASP A 86 12.10 -4.96 -10.06
CA ASP A 86 12.32 -4.42 -8.71
C ASP A 86 12.11 -2.90 -8.75
N ILE A 87 11.15 -2.39 -8.00
CA ILE A 87 10.79 -0.97 -7.96
C ILE A 87 10.96 -0.39 -6.54
N VAL A 88 11.49 0.82 -6.49
CA VAL A 88 11.52 1.65 -5.27
C VAL A 88 10.58 2.82 -5.49
N ILE A 89 9.53 2.90 -4.69
CA ILE A 89 8.48 3.92 -4.79
C ILE A 89 8.80 5.03 -3.80
N ALA A 90 8.98 6.25 -4.29
CA ALA A 90 9.31 7.44 -3.50
C ALA A 90 8.07 7.99 -2.75
N SER A 91 7.52 7.20 -1.83
CA SER A 91 6.40 7.57 -0.97
C SER A 91 6.36 6.69 0.28
N ASP A 92 6.04 7.30 1.41
CA ASP A 92 5.74 6.59 2.67
C ASP A 92 4.23 6.29 2.82
N ASN A 93 3.39 6.81 1.92
CA ASN A 93 1.95 6.55 1.94
C ASN A 93 1.68 5.15 1.37
N MET A 94 1.29 4.22 2.24
CA MET A 94 1.06 2.82 1.85
C MET A 94 -0.03 2.67 0.78
N ARG A 95 -1.07 3.52 0.78
CA ARG A 95 -2.13 3.50 -0.23
C ARG A 95 -1.56 3.80 -1.63
N VAL A 96 -0.71 4.82 -1.73
CA VAL A 96 0.00 5.16 -2.97
C VAL A 96 0.94 4.03 -3.39
N VAL A 97 1.74 3.50 -2.45
CA VAL A 97 2.69 2.42 -2.69
C VAL A 97 1.98 1.17 -3.22
N THR A 98 0.89 0.74 -2.58
CA THR A 98 0.10 -0.41 -3.01
C THR A 98 -0.55 -0.18 -4.37
N ALA A 99 -1.19 0.98 -4.58
CA ALA A 99 -1.84 1.30 -5.86
C ALA A 99 -0.85 1.27 -7.04
N ILE A 100 0.34 1.84 -6.86
CA ILE A 100 1.41 1.83 -7.86
C ILE A 100 1.89 0.41 -8.12
N ALA A 101 2.21 -0.36 -7.06
CA ALA A 101 2.67 -1.73 -7.21
C ALA A 101 1.65 -2.61 -7.94
N ASP A 102 0.36 -2.46 -7.63
CA ASP A 102 -0.73 -3.16 -8.31
C ASP A 102 -0.85 -2.77 -9.79
N GLY A 103 -0.63 -1.49 -10.12
CA GLY A 103 -0.58 -1.03 -11.50
C GLY A 103 0.56 -1.71 -12.27
N PHE A 104 1.75 -1.79 -11.68
CA PHE A 104 2.89 -2.50 -12.27
C PHE A 104 2.63 -4.00 -12.45
N ARG A 105 1.90 -4.65 -11.53
CA ARG A 105 1.54 -6.07 -11.63
C ARG A 105 0.61 -6.39 -12.80
N LYS A 106 -0.08 -5.40 -13.38
CA LYS A 106 -0.83 -5.60 -14.63
C LYS A 106 0.08 -5.80 -15.85
N VAL A 107 1.36 -5.43 -15.76
CA VAL A 107 2.30 -5.40 -16.89
C VAL A 107 3.49 -6.37 -16.69
N PHE A 108 3.92 -6.52 -15.45
CA PHE A 108 5.03 -7.37 -15.03
C PHE A 108 4.52 -8.58 -14.25
N THR A 109 5.01 -9.76 -14.60
CA THR A 109 4.69 -11.04 -13.95
C THR A 109 5.08 -11.03 -12.47
N THR A 110 6.23 -10.44 -12.15
CA THR A 110 6.73 -10.36 -10.77
C THR A 110 7.14 -8.93 -10.45
N VAL A 111 6.54 -8.35 -9.39
CA VAL A 111 6.86 -7.01 -8.91
C VAL A 111 7.35 -7.07 -7.47
N THR A 112 8.67 -6.97 -7.29
CA THR A 112 9.26 -6.67 -5.99
C THR A 112 9.19 -5.16 -5.80
N HIS A 113 8.65 -4.70 -4.67
CA HIS A 113 8.48 -3.28 -4.42
C HIS A 113 8.80 -2.93 -2.97
N ARG A 114 9.25 -1.69 -2.76
CA ARG A 114 9.33 -1.05 -1.46
C ARG A 114 8.93 0.42 -1.56
N GLY A 115 8.17 0.90 -0.59
CA GLY A 115 7.87 2.32 -0.41
C GLY A 115 8.84 2.94 0.58
N MET A 116 9.34 4.14 0.27
CA MET A 116 10.15 4.92 1.20
C MET A 116 10.16 6.41 0.86
N GLY A 117 10.35 7.23 1.89
CA GLY A 117 10.59 8.65 1.76
C GLY A 117 11.84 8.95 0.94
N THR A 118 11.96 10.20 0.52
CA THR A 118 13.13 10.67 -0.25
C THR A 118 14.06 11.44 0.69
N PRO A 119 15.23 10.88 1.08
CA PRO A 119 16.17 11.61 1.91
C PRO A 119 16.63 12.91 1.24
N GLY A 120 16.71 13.99 2.01
CA GLY A 120 17.11 15.31 1.51
C GLY A 120 16.04 16.05 0.70
N ALA A 121 14.78 15.59 0.69
CA ALA A 121 13.67 16.23 -0.01
C ALA A 121 12.87 17.23 0.85
N THR A 122 13.47 17.82 1.88
CA THR A 122 12.77 18.71 2.83
C THR A 122 12.24 19.99 2.18
N HIS A 123 12.84 20.43 1.07
CA HIS A 123 12.41 21.57 0.27
C HIS A 123 11.40 21.19 -0.82
N LEU A 124 11.08 19.90 -0.98
CA LEU A 124 10.12 19.42 -1.98
C LEU A 124 8.73 19.32 -1.34
N HIS A 125 7.99 20.42 -1.40
CA HIS A 125 6.62 20.52 -0.92
C HIS A 125 5.70 19.44 -1.52
N SER A 126 4.78 18.93 -0.70
CA SER A 126 3.78 17.93 -1.12
C SER A 126 2.79 18.53 -2.12
N GLN A 127 2.29 19.74 -1.86
CA GLN A 127 1.33 20.43 -2.70
C GLN A 127 1.96 21.59 -3.46
N ILE A 128 2.01 21.45 -4.78
CA ILE A 128 2.59 22.42 -5.72
C ILE A 128 1.60 22.77 -6.82
N VAL A 129 1.87 23.84 -7.55
CA VAL A 129 1.06 24.31 -8.68
C VAL A 129 1.82 24.17 -9.99
N GLY A 130 1.18 23.54 -10.97
CA GLY A 130 1.65 23.43 -12.34
C GLY A 130 2.46 22.16 -12.63
N TYR A 131 2.22 21.57 -13.80
CA TYR A 131 2.87 20.33 -14.24
C TYR A 131 4.40 20.48 -14.38
N SER A 132 4.89 21.67 -14.76
CA SER A 132 6.32 21.93 -14.92
C SER A 132 7.08 21.78 -13.59
N MET A 133 6.49 22.26 -12.49
CA MET A 133 7.08 22.10 -11.16
C MET A 133 7.00 20.64 -10.72
N ALA A 134 5.90 19.94 -11.02
CA ALA A 134 5.74 18.53 -10.73
C ALA A 134 6.79 17.65 -11.42
N LEU A 135 7.08 17.91 -12.69
CA LEU A 135 8.14 17.21 -13.42
C LEU A 135 9.53 17.51 -12.85
N LYS A 136 9.79 18.75 -12.43
CA LYS A 136 11.05 19.12 -11.76
C LYS A 136 11.20 18.32 -10.46
N TYR A 137 10.19 18.34 -9.59
CA TYR A 137 10.21 17.63 -8.31
C TYR A 137 10.33 16.12 -8.50
N MET A 138 9.66 15.56 -9.51
CA MET A 138 9.81 14.15 -9.87
C MET A 138 11.27 13.79 -10.18
N ASN A 139 11.94 14.56 -11.04
CA ASN A 139 13.35 14.33 -11.40
C ASN A 139 14.29 14.54 -10.22
N GLU A 140 14.00 15.51 -9.36
CA GLU A 140 14.78 15.78 -8.17
C GLU A 140 14.65 14.66 -7.13
N ARG A 141 13.44 14.13 -6.92
CA ARG A 141 13.22 12.95 -6.07
C ARG A 141 13.95 11.72 -6.58
N ILE A 142 13.94 11.48 -7.89
CA ILE A 142 14.75 10.42 -8.51
C ILE A 142 16.23 10.63 -8.17
N THR A 143 16.75 11.83 -8.37
CA THR A 143 18.16 12.17 -8.15
C THR A 143 18.57 11.95 -6.69
N LEU A 144 17.79 12.48 -5.75
CA LEU A 144 18.03 12.34 -4.31
C LEU A 144 17.98 10.88 -3.86
N LEU A 145 16.98 10.11 -4.32
CA LEU A 145 16.83 8.72 -3.94
C LEU A 145 17.97 7.85 -4.48
N ARG A 146 18.45 8.12 -5.71
CA ARG A 146 19.64 7.48 -6.27
C ARG A 146 20.90 7.84 -5.48
N ALA A 147 21.09 9.13 -5.15
CA ALA A 147 22.24 9.61 -4.38
C ALA A 147 22.28 9.03 -2.96
N SER A 148 21.12 8.75 -2.37
CA SER A 148 21.04 8.15 -1.03
C SER A 148 21.51 6.69 -0.95
N GLY A 149 21.69 6.00 -2.08
CA GLY A 149 22.02 4.58 -2.13
C GLY A 149 20.84 3.64 -1.83
N LEU A 150 19.68 4.17 -1.43
CA LEU A 150 18.47 3.39 -1.15
C LEU A 150 17.84 2.80 -2.42
N ALA A 151 18.17 3.32 -3.60
CA ALA A 151 17.77 2.76 -4.89
C ALA A 151 18.98 2.25 -5.69
N THR A 152 19.21 0.94 -5.65
CA THR A 152 20.34 0.30 -6.35
C THR A 152 20.26 0.48 -7.87
N PRO A 153 21.37 0.42 -8.63
CA PRO A 153 21.32 0.50 -10.09
C PRO A 153 20.40 -0.52 -10.77
N LYS A 154 20.09 -1.65 -10.10
CA LYS A 154 19.20 -2.69 -10.62
C LYS A 154 17.72 -2.34 -10.50
N SER A 155 17.33 -1.56 -9.49
CA SER A 155 15.93 -1.20 -9.23
C SER A 155 15.51 -0.01 -10.09
N ALA A 156 14.25 0.00 -10.55
CA ALA A 156 13.64 1.21 -11.09
C ALA A 156 13.17 2.11 -9.93
N VAL A 157 13.30 3.42 -10.08
CA VAL A 157 12.75 4.40 -9.14
C VAL A 157 11.43 4.90 -9.69
N VAL A 158 10.36 4.78 -8.90
CA VAL A 158 9.04 5.27 -9.23
C VAL A 158 8.71 6.45 -8.32
N VAL A 159 8.30 7.57 -8.89
CA VAL A 159 7.92 8.77 -8.13
C VAL A 159 6.47 9.10 -8.41
N PHE A 160 5.75 9.39 -7.34
CA PHE A 160 4.42 9.99 -7.36
C PHE A 160 4.54 11.41 -6.84
N GLN A 161 4.13 12.40 -7.64
CA GLN A 161 4.14 13.80 -7.24
C GLN A 161 2.81 14.45 -7.59
N PRO A 162 1.94 14.72 -6.60
CA PRO A 162 0.70 15.45 -6.81
C PRO A 162 0.98 16.93 -7.11
N PHE A 163 0.06 17.57 -7.82
CA PHE A 163 0.07 18.97 -8.15
C PHE A 163 -1.33 19.47 -8.49
N LEU A 164 -1.57 20.75 -8.23
CA LEU A 164 -2.75 21.47 -8.67
C LEU A 164 -2.49 22.17 -9.99
N HIS A 165 -3.51 22.29 -10.83
CA HIS A 165 -3.47 23.16 -11.99
C HIS A 165 -4.84 23.81 -12.24
N GLU A 166 -4.81 24.95 -12.93
CA GLU A 166 -6.00 25.70 -13.31
C GLU A 166 -6.26 25.50 -14.81
N ILE A 167 -7.51 25.18 -15.17
CA ILE A 167 -8.00 25.09 -16.54
C ILE A 167 -9.26 25.96 -16.60
N GLU A 168 -9.20 27.04 -17.38
CA GLU A 168 -10.33 27.96 -17.60
C GLU A 168 -10.99 28.49 -16.31
N GLY A 169 -10.20 28.79 -15.28
CA GLY A 169 -10.69 29.30 -13.99
C GLY A 169 -11.01 28.23 -12.95
N GLU A 170 -11.13 26.97 -13.37
CA GLU A 170 -11.40 25.82 -12.51
C GLU A 170 -10.11 25.12 -12.11
N TRP A 171 -10.07 24.62 -10.86
CA TRP A 171 -8.89 23.98 -10.31
C TRP A 171 -9.04 22.46 -10.30
N TYR A 172 -7.96 21.78 -10.64
CA TYR A 172 -7.92 20.32 -10.72
C TYR A 172 -6.70 19.78 -9.97
N ASP A 173 -6.92 18.70 -9.23
CA ASP A 173 -5.88 17.88 -8.64
C ASP A 173 -5.44 16.83 -9.66
N SER A 174 -4.14 16.63 -9.76
CA SER A 174 -3.51 15.62 -10.61
C SER A 174 -2.20 15.18 -9.99
N ALA A 175 -1.62 14.10 -10.49
CA ALA A 175 -0.28 13.69 -10.13
C ALA A 175 0.50 13.29 -11.36
N VAL A 176 1.82 13.46 -11.30
CA VAL A 176 2.73 12.77 -12.22
C VAL A 176 3.19 11.47 -11.57
N ILE A 177 3.12 10.39 -12.34
CA ILE A 177 3.76 9.11 -12.00
C ILE A 177 4.92 8.92 -12.96
N GLY A 178 6.13 9.05 -12.44
CA GLY A 178 7.38 8.87 -13.18
C GLY A 178 8.07 7.57 -12.82
N VAL A 179 8.76 6.95 -13.79
CA VAL A 179 9.64 5.80 -13.58
C VAL A 179 10.97 6.04 -14.26
N GLN A 180 12.06 5.76 -13.53
CA GLN A 180 13.42 5.89 -14.01
C GLN A 180 14.23 4.61 -13.78
N LYS A 181 14.94 4.19 -14.82
CA LYS A 181 15.99 3.17 -14.75
C LYS A 181 17.06 3.47 -15.78
N ASN A 182 18.33 3.40 -15.39
CA ASN A 182 19.46 3.82 -16.24
C ASN A 182 19.26 5.26 -16.75
N THR A 183 19.31 5.49 -18.06
CA THR A 183 19.06 6.80 -18.68
C THR A 183 17.59 7.02 -19.05
N ALA A 184 16.74 5.99 -18.97
CA ALA A 184 15.35 6.08 -19.35
C ALA A 184 14.52 6.69 -18.21
N ILE A 185 13.84 7.80 -18.52
CA ILE A 185 12.81 8.42 -17.69
C ILE A 185 11.52 8.45 -18.51
N ILE A 186 10.43 7.93 -17.95
CA ILE A 186 9.09 7.97 -18.53
C ILE A 186 8.13 8.43 -17.46
N HIS A 187 7.12 9.21 -17.84
CA HIS A 187 6.10 9.65 -16.93
C HIS A 187 4.74 9.69 -17.62
N VAL A 188 3.69 9.63 -16.81
CA VAL A 188 2.31 9.91 -17.21
C VAL A 188 1.67 10.82 -16.16
N PHE A 189 0.61 11.52 -16.55
CA PHE A 189 -0.26 12.23 -15.61
C PHE A 189 -1.45 11.35 -15.24
N THR A 190 -1.93 11.48 -14.00
CA THR A 190 -3.23 10.95 -13.62
C THR A 190 -4.34 11.75 -14.29
N GLN A 191 -5.53 11.16 -14.37
CA GLN A 191 -6.72 11.91 -14.77
C GLN A 191 -6.92 13.11 -13.82
N PRO A 192 -7.14 14.33 -14.35
CA PRO A 192 -7.48 15.48 -13.53
C PRO A 192 -8.83 15.31 -12.84
N VAL A 193 -8.89 15.68 -11.56
CA VAL A 193 -10.11 15.66 -10.75
C VAL A 193 -10.37 17.07 -10.27
N GLN A 194 -11.55 17.61 -10.58
CA GLN A 194 -11.92 18.98 -10.18
C GLN A 194 -11.90 19.10 -8.65
N VAL A 195 -11.45 20.26 -8.16
CA VAL A 195 -11.39 20.59 -6.74
C VAL A 195 -12.43 21.65 -6.43
N ASP A 196 -13.23 21.42 -5.39
CA ASP A 196 -14.25 22.37 -4.98
C ASP A 196 -13.64 23.74 -4.64
N SER A 197 -14.31 24.82 -5.07
CA SER A 197 -13.83 26.20 -4.84
C SER A 197 -13.60 26.54 -3.36
N ALA A 198 -14.40 25.97 -2.45
CA ALA A 198 -14.20 26.12 -1.00
C ALA A 198 -12.84 25.56 -0.54
N VAL A 199 -12.42 24.43 -1.08
CA VAL A 199 -11.13 23.79 -0.79
C VAL A 199 -9.98 24.62 -1.36
N VAL A 200 -10.12 25.10 -2.60
CA VAL A 200 -9.12 26.00 -3.23
C VAL A 200 -8.97 27.30 -2.42
N ASN A 201 -10.08 27.88 -1.97
CA ASN A 201 -10.07 29.09 -1.16
C ASN A 201 -9.39 28.85 0.18
N LEU A 202 -9.65 27.70 0.83
CA LEU A 202 -8.96 27.31 2.06
C LEU A 202 -7.44 27.19 1.84
N LEU A 203 -7.00 26.55 0.76
CA LEU A 203 -5.58 26.42 0.41
C LEU A 203 -4.92 27.78 0.20
N LYS A 204 -5.59 28.69 -0.53
CA LYS A 204 -5.11 30.06 -0.78
C LYS A 204 -5.01 30.88 0.52
N ASN A 205 -6.00 30.78 1.40
CA ASN A 205 -6.05 31.53 2.66
C ASN A 205 -5.01 31.05 3.69
N ASN A 206 -4.63 29.78 3.64
CA ASN A 206 -3.59 29.20 4.51
C ASN A 206 -2.17 29.35 3.95
N CYS A 207 -2.01 29.98 2.78
CA CYS A 207 -0.69 30.23 2.22
C CYS A 207 -0.01 31.38 3.01
N SER A 208 1.08 31.06 3.70
CA SER A 208 1.86 32.08 4.41
C SER A 208 2.56 33.01 3.41
N LYS A 209 2.84 34.26 3.80
CA LYS A 209 3.60 35.19 2.94
C LYS A 209 5.01 34.70 2.62
N ASP A 210 5.55 33.80 3.44
CA ASP A 210 6.90 33.25 3.31
C ASP A 210 6.93 31.92 2.53
N SER A 211 5.76 31.39 2.12
CA SER A 211 5.69 30.16 1.33
C SER A 211 6.26 30.38 -0.08
N PRO A 212 7.09 29.45 -0.60
CA PRO A 212 7.59 29.56 -1.97
C PRO A 212 6.45 29.69 -2.99
N ALA A 213 6.66 30.52 -4.01
CA ALA A 213 5.67 30.72 -5.06
C ALA A 213 5.26 29.40 -5.71
N GLY A 214 3.95 29.19 -5.87
CA GLY A 214 3.40 27.97 -6.47
C GLY A 214 3.40 26.76 -5.53
N THR A 215 3.47 26.97 -4.20
CA THR A 215 3.35 25.90 -3.20
C THR A 215 2.23 26.22 -2.22
N PHE A 216 1.63 25.18 -1.64
CA PHE A 216 0.66 25.31 -0.55
C PHE A 216 1.17 24.59 0.70
N GLY A 217 0.85 25.14 1.87
CA GLY A 217 1.22 24.55 3.17
C GLY A 217 0.40 23.31 3.54
N LYS A 218 -0.71 23.07 2.83
CA LYS A 218 -1.58 21.89 2.96
C LYS A 218 -1.79 21.25 1.60
N THR A 219 -2.02 19.94 1.61
CA THR A 219 -2.48 19.17 0.46
C THR A 219 -3.97 19.37 0.20
N VAL A 220 -4.41 19.07 -1.02
CA VAL A 220 -5.84 19.05 -1.38
C VAL A 220 -6.63 18.12 -0.45
N GLY A 221 -6.08 16.95 -0.12
CA GLY A 221 -6.70 15.99 0.80
C GLY A 221 -6.91 16.54 2.20
N GLU A 222 -5.88 17.17 2.79
CA GLU A 222 -5.99 17.82 4.10
C GLU A 222 -7.01 18.96 4.09
N ALA A 223 -7.08 19.72 3.00
CA ALA A 223 -8.06 20.78 2.85
C ALA A 223 -9.50 20.23 2.70
N TYR A 224 -9.69 19.12 1.97
CA TYR A 224 -10.99 18.43 1.92
C TYR A 224 -11.40 17.89 3.30
N ALA A 225 -10.46 17.31 4.05
CA ALA A 225 -10.70 16.83 5.40
C ALA A 225 -11.13 17.97 6.34
N GLU A 226 -10.52 19.15 6.22
CA GLU A 226 -10.89 20.32 7.02
C GLU A 226 -12.25 20.91 6.63
N VAL A 227 -12.55 21.03 5.33
CA VAL A 227 -13.82 21.63 4.87
C VAL A 227 -15.00 20.69 5.12
N TYR A 228 -14.83 19.38 4.92
CA TYR A 228 -15.94 18.43 4.85
C TYR A 228 -15.87 17.27 5.86
N GLY A 229 -14.78 17.15 6.64
CA GLY A 229 -14.63 16.05 7.61
C GLY A 229 -14.46 14.67 6.97
N ILE A 230 -13.82 14.60 5.80
CA ILE A 230 -13.63 13.35 5.03
C ILE A 230 -12.17 12.84 5.10
N ASP A 231 -11.93 11.62 4.64
CA ASP A 231 -10.57 11.03 4.59
C ASP A 231 -9.65 11.86 3.68
N ALA A 232 -8.54 12.36 4.23
CA ALA A 232 -7.55 13.13 3.48
C ALA A 232 -6.82 12.30 2.43
N ASP A 233 -6.64 11.00 2.66
CA ASP A 233 -5.90 10.10 1.75
C ASP A 233 -6.76 9.58 0.59
N ASP A 234 -8.08 9.73 0.68
CA ASP A 234 -9.03 9.21 -0.31
C ASP A 234 -10.29 10.08 -0.42
N TRP A 235 -10.08 11.40 -0.46
CA TRP A 235 -11.18 12.37 -0.54
C TRP A 235 -12.05 12.17 -1.79
N GLN A 236 -11.44 11.69 -2.90
CA GLN A 236 -12.14 11.39 -4.15
C GLN A 236 -13.19 10.28 -3.97
N LEU A 237 -12.95 9.29 -3.10
CA LEU A 237 -13.93 8.24 -2.84
C LEU A 237 -15.22 8.81 -2.27
N THR A 238 -15.09 9.71 -1.28
CA THR A 238 -16.27 10.31 -0.64
C THR A 238 -16.95 11.31 -1.58
N ARG A 239 -16.17 12.07 -2.36
CA ARG A 239 -16.71 13.12 -3.22
C ARG A 239 -17.30 12.61 -4.53
N TYR A 240 -16.66 11.61 -5.15
CA TYR A 240 -16.96 11.15 -6.51
C TYR A 240 -17.20 9.65 -6.60
N SER A 241 -17.23 8.92 -5.48
CA SER A 241 -17.40 7.45 -5.45
C SER A 241 -16.31 6.66 -6.17
N VAL A 242 -15.16 7.30 -6.44
CA VAL A 242 -13.98 6.69 -7.10
C VAL A 242 -12.77 6.92 -6.21
N SER A 243 -12.09 5.84 -5.82
CA SER A 243 -10.92 5.95 -4.95
C SER A 243 -9.72 6.54 -5.69
N SER A 244 -8.93 7.36 -5.00
CA SER A 244 -7.61 7.81 -5.43
C SER A 244 -6.71 6.65 -5.87
N SER A 245 -6.85 5.50 -5.19
CA SER A 245 -6.10 4.28 -5.49
C SER A 245 -6.40 3.73 -6.89
N GLU A 246 -7.62 3.88 -7.39
CA GLU A 246 -8.00 3.42 -8.73
C GLU A 246 -7.38 4.30 -9.83
N LEU A 247 -7.37 5.61 -9.60
CA LEU A 247 -6.68 6.58 -10.47
C LEU A 247 -5.19 6.26 -10.53
N TYR A 248 -4.55 6.09 -9.38
CA TYR A 248 -3.11 5.81 -9.29
C TYR A 248 -2.76 4.46 -9.89
N ARG A 249 -3.56 3.42 -9.64
CA ARG A 249 -3.35 2.07 -10.20
C ARG A 249 -3.45 2.07 -11.73
N THR A 250 -4.39 2.82 -12.28
CA THR A 250 -4.60 2.91 -13.73
C THR A 250 -3.43 3.63 -14.40
N SER A 251 -3.05 4.80 -13.89
CA SER A 251 -1.88 5.54 -14.40
C SER A 251 -0.57 4.78 -14.19
N ALA A 252 -0.41 4.05 -13.08
CA ALA A 252 0.76 3.21 -12.84
C ALA A 252 0.86 2.04 -13.84
N ALA A 253 -0.27 1.45 -14.24
CA ALA A 253 -0.27 0.45 -15.30
C ALA A 253 0.14 1.03 -16.66
N MET A 254 -0.32 2.25 -16.99
CA MET A 254 0.07 2.94 -18.21
C MET A 254 1.58 3.24 -18.24
N VAL A 255 2.12 3.83 -17.17
CA VAL A 255 3.56 4.14 -17.11
C VAL A 255 4.40 2.87 -17.11
N ALA A 256 3.95 1.81 -16.44
CA ALA A 256 4.63 0.51 -16.44
C ALA A 256 4.69 -0.09 -17.87
N HIS A 257 3.61 0.03 -18.64
CA HIS A 257 3.56 -0.42 -20.02
C HIS A 257 4.54 0.37 -20.91
N CYS A 258 4.45 1.71 -20.91
CA CYS A 258 5.37 2.57 -21.65
C CYS A 258 6.84 2.31 -21.25
N PHE A 259 7.08 2.07 -19.95
CA PHE A 259 8.39 1.71 -19.43
C PHE A 259 8.89 0.37 -19.94
N LYS A 260 8.06 -0.67 -19.91
CA LYS A 260 8.40 -1.98 -20.48
C LYS A 260 8.74 -1.87 -21.96
N GLU A 261 7.97 -1.12 -22.75
CA GLU A 261 8.25 -0.94 -24.18
C GLU A 261 9.58 -0.24 -24.44
N LYS A 262 9.91 0.81 -23.69
CA LYS A 262 11.16 1.55 -23.89
C LYS A 262 12.37 0.84 -23.30
N TYR A 263 12.19 0.10 -22.20
CA TYR A 263 13.27 -0.62 -21.51
C TYR A 263 13.59 -1.98 -22.13
N SER A 264 12.62 -2.63 -22.80
CA SER A 264 12.80 -3.94 -23.44
C SER A 264 13.25 -3.87 -24.90
N ARG A 265 13.41 -2.67 -25.46
CA ARG A 265 13.98 -2.49 -26.80
C ARG A 265 15.52 -2.51 -26.69
N PRO A 266 16.22 -3.37 -27.45
CA PRO A 266 17.68 -3.47 -27.44
C PRO A 266 18.36 -2.19 -27.91
#